data_AF-A0A6S7JX66-F1
#
_entry.id   AF-A0A6S7JX66-F1
#
_cell.length_a   1.000
_cell.length_b   1.000
_cell.length_c   1.000
_cell.angle_alpha   90.00
_cell.angle_beta   90.00
_cell.angle_gamma   90.00
#
_symmetry.space_group_name_H-M   'P 1'
#
loop_
_entity.id
_entity.type
_entity.pdbx_description
1 polymer ?
#
loop_
_entity_poly.entity_id
_entity_poly.type
_entity_poly.pdbx_seq_one_letter_code
_entity_poly.pdbx_strand_id
1 'polypeptide(L)'
;MTARKPKLCEGCHFEIGGSYLPKPKLNIPDCIIVYIEGDTSLYSVNSSTRDDRCLVLVQGTNCLCYHETCKQQRAIHLSSSSGRPFGCKHSEKIVRKPQEPLEKYFLSDESIRTYPADIGTQETILSLMKRLSASQAVAMKVSDKNFVVYGKASTSTPICYTHVQCNKDNYIWSSKDCKSRGGNTKQLKSKKICLHVHVLLCVLREHVKPTVDPTPTSPEEIAEPRTSSVCRQRTVHLMARCSLPYPVPKEFISKCRKIDAWSTAGIEDKSWPSSFIPSQESCELCGSQLSLPKTKPGSDGKAFLMTHQHMFLVVQVLVKLCKNPECQAMHRVWPLSD
;
A
#
# COMPACT_ATOMS: atom_id res chain seq x y z
N MET A 1 29.23 15.62 -7.57
CA MET A 1 30.49 15.05 -8.09
C MET A 1 30.91 13.94 -7.14
N THR A 2 30.94 12.67 -7.58
CA THR A 2 31.42 11.57 -6.74
C THR A 2 32.92 11.39 -6.97
N ALA A 3 33.73 11.74 -5.96
CA ALA A 3 35.17 11.51 -5.97
C ALA A 3 35.44 10.00 -6.10
N ARG A 4 36.21 9.60 -7.12
CA ARG A 4 36.58 8.21 -7.41
C ARG A 4 38.02 8.00 -6.96
N LYS A 5 38.31 6.86 -6.32
CA LYS A 5 39.69 6.48 -6.00
C LYS A 5 40.37 5.97 -7.29
N PRO A 6 41.45 6.58 -7.78
CA PRO A 6 42.17 6.11 -8.96
C PRO A 6 42.87 4.78 -8.66
N LYS A 7 43.10 3.96 -9.71
CA LYS A 7 43.75 2.63 -9.59
C LYS A 7 45.21 2.76 -9.14
N LEU A 8 45.87 3.84 -9.56
CA LEU A 8 47.26 4.15 -9.27
C LEU A 8 47.33 5.48 -8.54
N CYS A 9 48.31 5.63 -7.65
CA CYS A 9 48.64 6.93 -7.08
C CYS A 9 49.11 7.87 -8.21
N GLU A 10 48.50 9.04 -8.32
CA GLU A 10 48.86 10.02 -9.37
C GLU A 10 50.31 10.51 -9.24
N GLY A 11 50.87 10.50 -8.03
CA GLY A 11 52.25 10.91 -7.77
C GLY A 11 53.29 9.79 -7.93
N CYS A 12 53.03 8.61 -7.37
CA CYS A 12 54.06 7.54 -7.29
C CYS A 12 53.75 6.28 -8.11
N HIS A 13 52.61 6.24 -8.81
CA HIS A 13 52.17 5.13 -9.67
C HIS A 13 52.12 3.74 -9.02
N PHE A 14 52.18 3.66 -7.69
CA PHE A 14 51.89 2.42 -6.97
C PHE A 14 50.39 2.09 -7.03
N GLU A 15 50.07 0.81 -7.20
CA GLU A 15 48.69 0.32 -7.09
C GLU A 15 48.18 0.53 -5.67
N ILE A 16 47.15 1.38 -5.53
CA ILE A 16 46.64 1.79 -4.21
C ILE A 16 45.78 0.68 -3.55
N GLY A 17 45.58 -0.44 -4.25
CA GLY A 17 44.72 -1.54 -3.80
C GLY A 17 43.22 -1.16 -3.70
N GLY A 18 42.37 -2.08 -4.13
CA GLY A 18 40.91 -1.96 -4.03
C GLY A 18 40.20 -2.30 -5.33
N SER A 19 39.25 -3.23 -5.27
CA SER A 19 38.40 -3.64 -6.38
C SER A 19 37.14 -2.76 -6.46
N TYR A 20 37.30 -1.49 -6.85
CA TYR A 20 36.15 -0.69 -7.30
C TYR A 20 36.14 -0.62 -8.82
N LEU A 21 35.71 -1.70 -9.46
CA LEU A 21 35.26 -1.65 -10.85
C LEU A 21 33.98 -0.80 -10.89
N PRO A 22 33.83 0.15 -11.83
CA PRO A 22 32.57 0.85 -12.02
C PRO A 22 31.50 -0.20 -12.31
N LYS A 23 30.55 -0.37 -11.38
CA LYS A 23 29.37 -1.19 -11.66
C LYS A 23 28.72 -0.57 -12.89
N PRO A 24 28.42 -1.35 -13.94
CA PRO A 24 27.75 -0.82 -15.12
C PRO A 24 26.51 -0.07 -14.65
N LYS A 25 26.29 1.13 -15.20
CA LYS A 25 25.05 1.87 -14.95
C LYS A 25 23.92 0.97 -15.45
N LEU A 26 23.11 0.48 -14.52
CA LEU A 26 21.90 -0.24 -14.87
C LEU A 26 20.98 0.75 -15.60
N ASN A 27 20.56 0.41 -16.81
CA ASN A 27 19.60 1.21 -17.56
C ASN A 27 18.22 0.96 -16.96
N ILE A 28 17.92 1.67 -15.87
CA ILE A 28 16.67 1.51 -15.11
C ILE A 28 15.65 2.52 -15.64
N PRO A 29 14.52 2.08 -16.22
CA PRO A 29 13.47 2.98 -16.68
C PRO A 29 12.89 3.81 -15.53
N ASP A 30 12.81 5.12 -15.72
CA ASP A 30 12.32 6.04 -14.68
C ASP A 30 10.82 5.88 -14.41
N CYS A 31 10.02 5.62 -15.44
CA CYS A 31 8.58 5.50 -15.36
C CYS A 31 8.07 4.49 -16.40
N ILE A 32 7.31 3.49 -15.95
CA ILE A 32 6.71 2.45 -16.79
C ILE A 32 5.20 2.48 -16.63
N ILE A 33 4.48 2.37 -17.74
CA ILE A 33 3.01 2.28 -17.77
C ILE A 33 2.60 0.89 -17.28
N VAL A 34 1.72 0.83 -16.28
CA VAL A 34 1.13 -0.43 -15.81
C VAL A 34 -0.20 -0.66 -16.54
N TYR A 35 -1.11 0.30 -16.46
CA TYR A 35 -2.31 0.31 -17.29
C TYR A 35 -2.82 1.73 -17.48
N ILE A 36 -3.62 1.92 -18.53
CA ILE A 36 -4.36 3.14 -18.83
C ILE A 36 -5.78 2.70 -19.20
N GLU A 37 -6.77 3.21 -18.47
CA GLU A 37 -8.18 2.94 -18.69
C GLU A 37 -8.98 4.21 -18.44
N GLY A 38 -9.53 4.80 -19.51
CA GLY A 38 -10.24 6.08 -19.43
C GLY A 38 -9.35 7.20 -18.87
N ASP A 39 -9.84 7.85 -17.80
CA ASP A 39 -9.13 8.92 -17.08
C ASP A 39 -8.13 8.41 -16.04
N THR A 40 -8.06 7.09 -15.84
CA THR A 40 -7.29 6.44 -14.79
C THR A 40 -6.06 5.76 -15.38
N SER A 41 -4.90 6.05 -14.80
CA SER A 41 -3.62 5.48 -15.24
C SER A 41 -2.78 5.07 -14.04
N LEU A 42 -2.16 3.90 -14.12
CA LEU A 42 -1.23 3.42 -13.10
C LEU A 42 0.17 3.33 -13.67
N TYR A 43 1.14 3.83 -12.92
CA TYR A 43 2.55 3.86 -13.30
C TYR A 43 3.43 3.19 -12.26
N SER A 44 4.48 2.51 -12.72
CA SER A 44 5.59 2.08 -11.89
C SER A 44 6.75 3.06 -12.06
N VAL A 45 7.03 3.81 -11.00
CA VAL A 45 8.03 4.87 -10.99
C VAL A 45 9.24 4.46 -10.17
N ASN A 46 10.44 4.62 -10.75
CA ASN A 46 11.69 4.41 -10.04
C ASN A 46 11.88 5.47 -8.95
N SER A 47 12.06 5.04 -7.69
CA SER A 47 12.26 5.90 -6.53
C SER A 47 13.71 5.94 -6.06
N SER A 48 14.62 5.10 -6.58
CA SER A 48 16.02 5.05 -6.12
C SER A 48 17.03 4.70 -7.23
N THR A 49 18.33 4.81 -6.91
CA THR A 49 19.40 4.36 -7.80
C THR A 49 19.59 2.84 -7.81
N ARG A 50 18.87 2.12 -6.93
CA ARG A 50 18.91 0.67 -6.77
C ARG A 50 17.72 -0.04 -7.42
N ASP A 51 16.93 0.70 -8.21
CA ASP A 51 15.69 0.21 -8.82
C ASP A 51 14.64 -0.20 -7.78
N ASP A 52 14.57 0.55 -6.67
CA ASP A 52 13.38 0.52 -5.83
C ASP A 52 12.28 1.27 -6.57
N ARG A 53 11.06 0.73 -6.57
CA ARG A 53 9.96 1.29 -7.35
C ARG A 53 8.75 1.54 -6.45
N CYS A 54 7.96 2.54 -6.83
CA CYS A 54 6.67 2.83 -6.22
C CYS A 54 5.59 2.87 -7.29
N LEU A 55 4.35 2.61 -6.88
CA LEU A 55 3.20 2.80 -7.74
C LEU A 55 2.69 4.23 -7.61
N VAL A 56 2.32 4.82 -8.74
CA VAL A 56 1.66 6.12 -8.80
C VAL A 56 0.40 5.97 -9.63
N LEU A 57 -0.74 6.13 -8.97
CA LEU A 57 -2.05 6.17 -9.61
C LEU A 57 -2.39 7.61 -9.98
N VAL A 58 -2.87 7.85 -11.18
CA VAL A 58 -3.33 9.14 -11.67
C VAL A 58 -4.78 8.98 -12.12
N GLN A 59 -5.64 9.90 -11.69
CA GLN A 59 -7.03 9.98 -12.15
C GLN A 59 -7.35 11.44 -12.46
N GLY A 60 -7.54 11.77 -13.73
CA GLY A 60 -7.64 13.17 -14.18
C GLY A 60 -6.42 13.99 -13.75
N THR A 61 -6.64 15.05 -12.96
CA THR A 61 -5.54 15.89 -12.43
C THR A 61 -4.98 15.41 -11.10
N ASN A 62 -5.63 14.42 -10.46
CA ASN A 62 -5.23 13.93 -9.14
C ASN A 62 -4.19 12.83 -9.26
N CYS A 63 -3.20 12.82 -8.36
CA CYS A 63 -2.22 11.75 -8.28
C CYS A 63 -2.09 11.19 -6.85
N LEU A 64 -1.89 9.88 -6.78
CA LEU A 64 -1.66 9.12 -5.56
C LEU A 64 -0.39 8.30 -5.69
N CYS A 65 0.69 8.80 -5.09
CA CYS A 65 1.94 8.07 -4.96
C CYS A 65 1.92 7.19 -3.70
N TYR A 66 2.22 5.90 -3.87
CA TYR A 66 2.28 4.89 -2.81
C TYR A 66 3.64 4.84 -2.10
N HIS A 67 4.61 5.67 -2.49
CA HIS A 67 5.87 5.79 -1.78
C HIS A 67 5.66 6.32 -0.36
N GLU A 68 6.35 5.75 0.63
CA GLU A 68 6.12 6.02 2.06
C GLU A 68 6.26 7.50 2.41
N THR A 69 7.29 8.17 1.89
CA THR A 69 7.50 9.62 2.10
C THR A 69 6.39 10.46 1.49
N CYS A 70 5.81 10.02 0.37
CA CYS A 70 4.74 10.74 -0.32
C CYS A 70 3.40 10.59 0.39
N LYS A 71 3.20 9.53 1.19
CA LYS A 71 2.02 9.40 2.06
C LYS A 71 1.98 10.52 3.10
N GLN A 72 3.12 10.80 3.74
CA GLN A 72 3.24 11.88 4.73
C GLN A 72 3.07 13.26 4.08
N GLN A 73 3.77 13.51 2.97
CA GLN A 73 3.65 14.78 2.24
C GLN A 73 2.23 15.07 1.76
N ARG A 74 1.51 14.04 1.29
CA ARG A 74 0.12 14.17 0.86
C ARG A 74 -0.81 14.54 2.02
N ALA A 75 -0.59 13.97 3.20
CA ALA A 75 -1.36 14.34 4.39
C ALA A 75 -1.16 15.83 4.76
N ILE A 76 0.09 16.33 4.68
CA ILE A 76 0.39 17.74 4.91
C ILE A 76 -0.27 18.63 3.85
N HIS A 77 -0.18 18.24 2.57
CA HIS A 77 -0.78 18.98 1.45
C HIS A 77 -2.30 19.14 1.62
N LEU A 78 -2.99 18.07 2.00
CA LEU A 78 -4.43 18.11 2.29
C LEU A 78 -4.77 19.16 3.34
N SER A 79 -4.05 19.15 4.46
CA SER A 79 -4.29 20.10 5.56
C SER A 79 -3.94 21.55 5.22
N SER A 80 -3.10 21.77 4.19
CA SER A 80 -2.72 23.12 3.75
C SER A 80 -3.78 23.82 2.88
N SER A 81 -4.87 23.15 2.49
CA SER A 81 -5.96 23.70 1.66
C SER A 81 -5.47 24.44 0.40
N SER A 82 -4.39 23.96 -0.22
CA SER A 82 -3.71 24.64 -1.32
C SER A 82 -4.52 24.77 -2.62
N GLY A 83 -5.72 24.18 -2.70
CA GLY A 83 -6.62 24.22 -3.87
C GLY A 83 -6.06 23.55 -5.13
N ARG A 84 -4.77 23.17 -5.12
CA ARG A 84 -4.05 22.57 -6.22
C ARG A 84 -3.95 21.05 -6.05
N PRO A 85 -3.93 20.27 -7.14
CA PRO A 85 -3.68 18.84 -7.07
C PRO A 85 -2.34 18.55 -6.38
N PHE A 86 -2.30 17.48 -5.58
CA PHE A 86 -1.06 17.02 -4.98
C PHE A 86 -0.08 16.57 -6.08
N GLY A 87 1.19 16.92 -5.92
CA GLY A 87 2.29 16.46 -6.78
C GLY A 87 3.50 16.06 -5.93
N CYS A 88 4.34 15.17 -6.46
CA CYS A 88 5.60 14.79 -5.84
C CYS A 88 6.67 14.50 -6.90
N LYS A 89 7.93 14.39 -6.46
CA LYS A 89 9.07 14.03 -7.32
C LYS A 89 8.86 12.77 -8.16
N HIS A 90 7.99 11.85 -7.73
CA HIS A 90 7.66 10.63 -8.48
C HIS A 90 6.59 10.89 -9.55
N SER A 91 5.58 11.70 -9.27
CA SER A 91 4.56 12.04 -10.28
C SER A 91 5.14 12.94 -11.38
N GLU A 92 6.14 13.78 -11.07
CA GLU A 92 6.88 14.56 -12.07
C GLU A 92 7.57 13.68 -13.13
N LYS A 93 7.99 12.46 -12.76
CA LYS A 93 8.61 11.51 -13.71
C LYS A 93 7.61 10.97 -14.73
N ILE A 94 6.32 11.02 -14.45
CA ILE A 94 5.26 10.58 -15.38
C ILE A 94 5.18 11.53 -16.58
N VAL A 95 5.44 12.83 -16.37
CA VAL A 95 5.39 13.84 -17.45
C VAL A 95 6.54 13.65 -18.45
N ARG A 96 7.61 12.95 -18.07
CA ARG A 96 8.82 12.74 -18.89
C ARG A 96 8.70 11.56 -19.87
N LYS A 97 7.52 11.36 -20.46
CA LYS A 97 7.19 10.28 -21.41
C LYS A 97 7.36 8.87 -20.80
N PRO A 98 6.31 8.31 -20.19
CA PRO A 98 6.33 6.96 -19.65
C PRO A 98 6.66 5.93 -20.73
N GLN A 99 7.37 4.88 -20.35
CA GLN A 99 7.73 3.77 -21.25
C GLN A 99 6.77 2.60 -21.08
N GLU A 100 6.62 1.77 -22.12
CA GLU A 100 5.92 0.49 -22.01
C GLU A 100 6.70 -0.50 -21.14
N PRO A 101 6.02 -1.45 -20.48
CA PRO A 101 6.68 -2.59 -19.84
C PRO A 101 7.62 -3.33 -20.79
N LEU A 102 8.72 -3.85 -20.26
CA LEU A 102 9.65 -4.68 -21.01
C LEU A 102 8.96 -5.94 -21.52
N GLU A 103 8.10 -6.53 -20.69
CA GLU A 103 7.30 -7.72 -21.01
C GLU A 103 5.93 -7.59 -20.33
N LYS A 104 4.88 -8.07 -21.00
CA LYS A 104 3.51 -8.15 -20.49
C LYS A 104 3.08 -9.62 -20.47
N TYR A 105 2.51 -10.07 -19.36
CA TYR A 105 2.06 -11.44 -19.20
C TYR A 105 0.56 -11.50 -18.96
N PHE A 106 -0.07 -12.51 -19.56
CA PHE A 106 -1.50 -12.79 -19.47
C PHE A 106 -1.67 -14.26 -19.04
N LEU A 107 -2.78 -14.57 -18.38
CA LEU A 107 -3.11 -15.94 -17.99
C LEU A 107 -4.36 -16.43 -18.71
N SER A 108 -4.32 -17.69 -19.13
CA SER A 108 -5.50 -18.45 -19.54
C SER A 108 -5.96 -19.37 -18.41
N ASP A 109 -7.24 -19.75 -18.41
CA ASP A 109 -7.79 -20.73 -17.48
C ASP A 109 -6.99 -22.04 -17.48
N GLU A 110 -6.56 -22.50 -18.66
CA GLU A 110 -5.72 -23.69 -18.82
C GLU A 110 -4.36 -23.56 -18.13
N SER A 111 -3.70 -22.40 -18.27
CA SER A 111 -2.40 -22.14 -17.62
C SER A 111 -2.52 -22.16 -16.10
N ILE A 112 -3.65 -21.71 -15.57
CA ILE A 112 -3.91 -21.70 -14.12
C ILE A 112 -4.20 -23.10 -13.61
N ARG A 113 -4.96 -23.91 -14.35
CA ARG A 113 -5.30 -25.29 -13.96
C ARG A 113 -4.09 -26.23 -13.99
N THR A 114 -3.13 -25.96 -14.87
CA THR A 114 -1.89 -26.74 -14.99
C THR A 114 -0.77 -26.24 -14.07
N TYR A 115 -0.95 -25.09 -13.40
CA TYR A 115 0.03 -24.54 -12.46
C TYR A 115 0.16 -25.43 -11.21
N PRO A 116 1.38 -25.85 -10.81
CA PRO A 116 1.61 -26.75 -9.68
C PRO A 116 1.41 -26.05 -8.32
N ALA A 117 0.15 -25.80 -7.96
CA ALA A 117 -0.30 -25.32 -6.67
C ALA A 117 -1.53 -26.10 -6.21
N ASP A 118 -1.94 -25.93 -4.95
CA ASP A 118 -3.17 -26.55 -4.46
C ASP A 118 -4.41 -26.00 -5.17
N ILE A 119 -5.47 -26.83 -5.24
CA ILE A 119 -6.72 -26.49 -5.93
C ILE A 119 -7.32 -25.17 -5.42
N GLY A 120 -7.21 -24.90 -4.11
CA GLY A 120 -7.72 -23.65 -3.52
C GLY A 120 -6.98 -22.42 -4.03
N THR A 121 -5.66 -22.51 -4.17
CA THR A 121 -4.83 -21.45 -4.78
C THR A 121 -5.20 -21.25 -6.25
N GLN A 122 -5.34 -22.32 -7.03
CA GLN A 122 -5.75 -22.24 -8.44
C GLN A 122 -7.12 -21.55 -8.62
N GLU A 123 -8.13 -21.97 -7.85
CA GLU A 123 -9.47 -21.37 -7.87
C GLU A 123 -9.44 -19.89 -7.45
N THR A 124 -8.58 -19.54 -6.49
CA THR A 124 -8.40 -18.15 -6.10
C THR A 124 -7.81 -17.31 -7.25
N ILE A 125 -6.80 -17.83 -7.96
CA ILE A 125 -6.23 -17.16 -9.14
C ILE A 125 -7.30 -17.01 -10.23
N LEU A 126 -8.04 -18.07 -10.55
CA LEU A 126 -9.17 -18.01 -11.51
C LEU A 126 -10.17 -16.92 -11.14
N SER A 127 -10.57 -16.85 -9.87
CA SER A 127 -11.52 -15.83 -9.40
C SER A 127 -10.98 -14.40 -9.53
N LEU A 128 -9.66 -14.21 -9.39
CA LEU A 128 -9.01 -12.92 -9.57
C LEU A 128 -8.97 -12.52 -11.04
N MET A 129 -8.65 -13.46 -11.93
CA MET A 129 -8.52 -13.17 -13.36
C MET A 129 -9.85 -12.78 -14.00
N LYS A 130 -10.97 -13.34 -13.51
CA LYS A 130 -12.33 -12.93 -13.93
C LYS A 130 -12.66 -11.45 -13.66
N ARG A 131 -11.86 -10.77 -12.83
CA ARG A 131 -12.05 -9.34 -12.51
C ARG A 131 -11.22 -8.39 -13.37
N LEU A 132 -10.28 -8.92 -14.15
CA LEU A 132 -9.50 -8.14 -15.10
C LEU A 132 -10.21 -8.12 -16.45
N SER A 133 -10.06 -7.01 -17.17
CA SER A 133 -10.44 -7.00 -18.59
C SER A 133 -9.47 -7.88 -19.39
N ALA A 134 -9.95 -8.43 -20.52
CA ALA A 134 -9.13 -9.31 -21.36
C ALA A 134 -7.85 -8.64 -21.90
N SER A 135 -7.82 -7.30 -21.96
CA SER A 135 -6.66 -6.51 -22.41
C SER A 135 -5.69 -6.15 -21.29
N GLN A 136 -6.02 -6.41 -20.02
CA GLN A 136 -5.17 -6.09 -18.88
C GLN A 136 -4.18 -7.23 -18.58
N ALA A 137 -2.88 -6.90 -18.61
CA ALA A 137 -1.83 -7.82 -18.22
C ALA A 137 -1.90 -8.11 -16.71
N VAL A 138 -1.75 -9.38 -16.35
CA VAL A 138 -1.77 -9.84 -14.96
C VAL A 138 -0.43 -9.62 -14.27
N ALA A 139 0.65 -9.56 -15.06
CA ALA A 139 1.98 -9.21 -14.61
C ALA A 139 2.74 -8.46 -15.71
N MET A 140 3.64 -7.58 -15.31
CA MET A 140 4.44 -6.75 -16.20
C MET A 140 5.86 -6.66 -15.68
N LYS A 141 6.84 -6.88 -16.55
CA LYS A 141 8.25 -6.65 -16.21
C LYS A 141 8.57 -5.16 -16.42
N VAL A 142 8.85 -4.46 -15.32
CA VAL A 142 9.05 -3.00 -15.32
C VAL A 142 10.52 -2.59 -15.23
N SER A 143 11.41 -3.58 -15.07
CA SER A 143 12.86 -3.48 -15.07
C SER A 143 13.43 -4.90 -15.07
N ASP A 144 14.75 -5.07 -15.20
CA ASP A 144 15.39 -6.39 -15.16
C ASP A 144 15.06 -7.20 -13.89
N LYS A 145 14.83 -6.50 -12.77
CA LYS A 145 14.64 -7.13 -11.45
C LYS A 145 13.27 -6.92 -10.86
N ASN A 146 12.40 -6.10 -11.43
CA ASN A 146 11.09 -5.81 -10.85
C ASN A 146 9.96 -6.13 -11.82
N PHE A 147 8.96 -6.78 -11.26
CA PHE A 147 7.66 -7.03 -11.87
C PHE A 147 6.60 -6.23 -11.12
N VAL A 148 5.54 -5.83 -11.82
CA VAL A 148 4.27 -5.40 -11.23
C VAL A 148 3.27 -6.52 -11.46
N VAL A 149 2.63 -6.99 -10.40
CA VAL A 149 1.74 -8.15 -10.44
C VAL A 149 0.39 -7.79 -9.87
N TYR A 150 -0.67 -8.17 -10.59
CA TYR A 150 -2.04 -8.07 -10.14
C TYR A 150 -2.37 -9.18 -9.15
N GLY A 151 -3.14 -8.84 -8.13
CA GLY A 151 -3.63 -9.80 -7.17
C GLY A 151 -4.72 -9.22 -6.28
N LYS A 152 -4.88 -9.81 -5.10
CA LYS A 152 -5.95 -9.44 -4.20
C LYS A 152 -5.59 -8.17 -3.45
N ALA A 153 -6.49 -7.18 -3.47
CA ALA A 153 -6.36 -5.98 -2.66
C ALA A 153 -6.14 -6.32 -1.17
N SER A 154 -5.23 -5.59 -0.54
CA SER A 154 -4.95 -5.66 0.90
C SER A 154 -4.73 -4.26 1.48
N THR A 155 -4.57 -4.16 2.80
CA THR A 155 -4.26 -2.91 3.51
C THR A 155 -3.02 -2.19 2.98
N SER A 156 -2.01 -2.92 2.50
CA SER A 156 -0.82 -2.33 1.87
C SER A 156 -0.89 -2.23 0.35
N THR A 157 -1.79 -2.97 -0.28
CA THR A 157 -1.93 -3.03 -1.75
C THR A 157 -3.39 -2.77 -2.15
N PRO A 158 -3.94 -1.57 -1.86
CA PRO A 158 -5.37 -1.32 -2.06
C PRO A 158 -5.78 -1.29 -3.54
N ILE A 159 -4.84 -1.05 -4.46
CA ILE A 159 -5.05 -0.97 -5.91
C ILE A 159 -4.86 -2.30 -6.64
N CYS A 160 -4.84 -3.43 -5.91
CA CYS A 160 -4.65 -4.78 -6.46
C CYS A 160 -3.30 -5.04 -7.16
N TYR A 161 -2.45 -4.04 -7.36
CA TYR A 161 -1.11 -4.19 -7.94
C TYR A 161 -0.03 -4.05 -6.88
N THR A 162 1.04 -4.83 -7.02
CA THR A 162 2.24 -4.74 -6.18
C THR A 162 3.51 -4.98 -6.97
N HIS A 163 4.64 -4.44 -6.50
CA HIS A 163 5.95 -4.82 -7.02
C HIS A 163 6.43 -6.14 -6.41
N VAL A 164 7.00 -6.98 -7.27
CA VAL A 164 7.73 -8.20 -6.92
C VAL A 164 9.13 -8.10 -7.52
N GLN A 165 10.15 -8.23 -6.68
CA GLN A 165 11.55 -8.14 -7.06
C GLN A 165 12.15 -9.55 -7.21
N CYS A 166 12.84 -9.81 -8.31
CA CYS A 166 13.64 -11.01 -8.51
C CYS A 166 15.06 -10.78 -7.96
N ASN A 167 15.50 -11.65 -7.05
CA ASN A 167 16.82 -11.64 -6.46
C ASN A 167 17.39 -13.06 -6.43
N LYS A 168 18.38 -13.35 -7.29
CA LYS A 168 19.09 -14.64 -7.36
C LYS A 168 18.11 -15.82 -7.31
N ASP A 169 17.20 -15.85 -8.28
CA ASP A 169 16.17 -16.88 -8.45
C ASP A 169 15.12 -16.97 -7.34
N ASN A 170 15.02 -15.93 -6.49
CA ASN A 170 13.95 -15.79 -5.50
C ASN A 170 13.11 -14.55 -5.77
N TYR A 171 11.80 -14.69 -5.70
CA TYR A 171 10.85 -13.59 -5.82
C TYR A 171 10.48 -13.03 -4.44
N ILE A 172 10.87 -11.78 -4.19
CA ILE A 172 10.69 -11.08 -2.92
C ILE A 172 9.78 -9.87 -3.17
N TRP A 173 8.70 -9.71 -2.40
CA TRP A 173 7.85 -8.52 -2.47
C TRP A 173 8.56 -7.26 -1.98
N SER A 174 8.10 -6.10 -2.44
CA SER A 174 8.49 -4.80 -1.88
C SER A 174 7.61 -4.33 -0.70
N SER A 175 6.40 -4.88 -0.55
CA SER A 175 5.42 -4.44 0.46
C SER A 175 5.60 -5.11 1.84
N LYS A 176 5.36 -4.34 2.92
CA LYS A 176 5.54 -4.78 4.32
C LYS A 176 4.49 -5.79 4.82
N ASP A 177 3.28 -5.83 4.24
CA ASP A 177 2.19 -6.67 4.80
C ASP A 177 2.08 -8.05 4.18
N CYS A 178 2.83 -8.33 3.11
CA CYS A 178 2.81 -9.64 2.47
C CYS A 178 3.95 -10.53 2.97
N LYS A 179 4.54 -10.26 4.14
CA LYS A 179 5.66 -11.08 4.66
C LYS A 179 5.26 -12.56 4.72
N SER A 180 6.16 -13.45 4.27
CA SER A 180 6.23 -14.90 4.54
C SER A 180 6.42 -15.20 6.03
N ARG A 181 6.01 -14.29 6.89
CA ARG A 181 6.08 -14.40 8.33
C ARG A 181 4.64 -14.44 8.81
N GLY A 182 4.10 -15.65 8.81
CA GLY A 182 3.02 -16.00 9.72
C GLY A 182 3.38 -15.50 11.12
N GLY A 183 2.35 -15.04 11.83
CA GLY A 183 2.45 -14.29 13.07
C GLY A 183 3.37 -14.93 14.12
N ASN A 184 3.72 -14.09 15.10
CA ASN A 184 4.52 -14.47 16.28
C ASN A 184 3.74 -15.40 17.24
N THR A 185 3.20 -16.50 16.75
CA THR A 185 2.63 -17.58 17.57
C THR A 185 3.53 -18.81 17.48
N LYS A 186 3.78 -19.44 18.64
CA LYS A 186 4.75 -20.53 18.89
C LYS A 186 4.43 -21.87 18.18
N GLN A 187 3.73 -21.87 17.05
CA GLN A 187 3.35 -23.10 16.33
C GLN A 187 3.97 -23.11 14.92
N LEU A 188 4.30 -24.31 14.44
CA LEU A 188 5.09 -24.62 13.23
C LEU A 188 4.88 -23.61 12.08
N LYS A 189 5.97 -22.94 11.69
CA LYS A 189 5.98 -21.96 10.60
C LYS A 189 6.01 -22.68 9.25
N SER A 190 4.85 -22.93 8.65
CA SER A 190 4.79 -23.23 7.21
C SER A 190 5.00 -21.94 6.41
N LYS A 191 5.99 -21.94 5.49
CA LYS A 191 6.25 -20.81 4.58
C LYS A 191 5.17 -20.77 3.51
N LYS A 192 4.09 -20.01 3.74
CA LYS A 192 3.09 -19.76 2.70
C LYS A 192 3.61 -18.71 1.71
N ILE A 193 3.69 -19.09 0.44
CA ILE A 193 3.94 -18.18 -0.68
C ILE A 193 2.69 -17.31 -0.85
N CYS A 194 2.87 -16.02 -1.11
CA CYS A 194 1.73 -15.14 -1.30
C CYS A 194 1.10 -15.32 -2.69
N LEU A 195 -0.18 -15.02 -2.79
CA LEU A 195 -0.94 -15.14 -4.04
C LEU A 195 -0.32 -14.35 -5.22
N HIS A 196 0.26 -13.16 -4.98
CA HIS A 196 0.95 -12.39 -6.03
C HIS A 196 2.16 -13.14 -6.61
N VAL A 197 2.91 -13.87 -5.79
CA VAL A 197 4.05 -14.67 -6.26
C VAL A 197 3.54 -15.92 -6.97
N HIS A 198 2.44 -16.52 -6.52
CA HIS A 198 1.79 -17.59 -7.29
C HIS A 198 1.35 -17.13 -8.68
N VAL A 199 0.75 -15.94 -8.80
CA VAL A 199 0.40 -15.35 -10.11
C VAL A 199 1.65 -15.16 -10.97
N LEU A 200 2.73 -14.60 -10.41
CA LEU A 200 3.98 -14.40 -11.14
C LEU A 200 4.63 -15.72 -11.58
N LEU A 201 4.75 -16.70 -10.69
CA LEU A 201 5.31 -18.01 -11.01
C LEU A 201 4.45 -18.76 -12.04
N CYS A 202 3.12 -18.58 -11.98
CA CYS A 202 2.19 -19.15 -12.94
C CYS A 202 2.44 -18.58 -14.35
N VAL A 203 2.64 -17.27 -14.50
CA VAL A 203 2.96 -16.68 -15.81
C VAL A 203 4.36 -17.04 -16.31
N LEU A 204 5.34 -17.12 -15.41
CA LEU A 204 6.72 -17.48 -15.76
C LEU A 204 6.90 -18.99 -15.96
N ARG A 205 5.87 -19.80 -15.61
CA ARG A 205 5.90 -21.26 -15.60
C ARG A 205 7.05 -21.83 -14.75
N GLU A 206 7.38 -21.15 -13.66
CA GLU A 206 8.46 -21.55 -12.75
C GLU A 206 7.95 -22.40 -11.58
N HIS A 207 8.75 -23.39 -11.18
CA HIS A 207 8.42 -24.29 -10.08
C HIS A 207 8.62 -23.65 -8.71
N VAL A 208 7.72 -23.96 -7.77
CA VAL A 208 7.82 -23.57 -6.35
C VAL A 208 8.97 -24.35 -5.68
N LYS A 209 10.10 -23.69 -5.39
CA LYS A 209 11.15 -24.26 -4.52
C LYS A 209 11.00 -23.76 -3.07
N PRO A 210 10.76 -24.62 -2.08
CA PRO A 210 10.79 -24.23 -0.67
C PRO A 210 12.24 -24.11 -0.18
N THR A 211 12.65 -22.92 0.27
CA THR A 211 13.97 -22.67 0.90
C THR A 211 13.86 -22.74 2.43
N VAL A 212 14.88 -23.26 3.13
CA VAL A 212 15.08 -23.39 4.61
C VAL A 212 16.52 -22.90 4.87
N ASP A 213 16.89 -21.97 5.77
CA ASP A 213 16.89 -21.91 7.24
C ASP A 213 17.11 -20.46 7.76
N PRO A 214 16.79 -20.10 9.04
CA PRO A 214 17.21 -18.84 9.66
C PRO A 214 18.02 -18.97 10.97
N THR A 215 19.11 -18.20 11.06
CA THR A 215 19.89 -17.88 12.27
C THR A 215 19.14 -16.87 13.17
N PRO A 216 19.20 -16.98 14.52
CA PRO A 216 18.45 -16.10 15.43
C PRO A 216 19.24 -14.83 15.80
N THR A 217 18.54 -13.71 16.03
CA THR A 217 19.09 -12.55 16.75
C THR A 217 18.02 -11.92 17.64
N SER A 218 18.46 -11.55 18.84
CA SER A 218 17.71 -11.08 20.01
C SER A 218 17.07 -9.69 19.83
N PRO A 219 15.95 -9.36 20.50
CA PRO A 219 15.39 -8.01 20.52
C PRO A 219 15.76 -7.21 21.78
N GLU A 220 16.12 -5.95 21.57
CA GLU A 220 16.36 -4.91 22.57
C GLU A 220 15.12 -3.98 22.65
N GLU A 221 14.70 -3.65 23.88
CA GLU A 221 13.54 -2.78 24.17
C GLU A 221 13.88 -1.29 24.06
N ILE A 222 12.96 -0.49 23.53
CA ILE A 222 13.07 0.98 23.52
C ILE A 222 11.89 1.57 24.31
N ALA A 223 12.23 2.34 25.34
CA ALA A 223 11.31 3.03 26.24
C ALA A 223 10.69 4.30 25.61
N GLU A 224 9.43 4.60 25.98
CA GLU A 224 8.70 5.80 25.55
C GLU A 224 8.92 7.00 26.49
N PRO A 225 8.99 8.25 25.96
CA PRO A 225 8.95 9.47 26.77
C PRO A 225 7.52 9.96 27.04
N ARG A 226 7.36 10.52 28.25
CA ARG A 226 6.13 10.88 28.95
C ARG A 226 5.72 12.34 28.66
N THR A 227 4.40 12.59 28.64
CA THR A 227 3.64 13.72 29.27
C THR A 227 2.36 14.16 28.51
N SER A 228 2.10 13.74 27.26
CA SER A 228 0.79 13.91 26.59
C SER A 228 -0.22 12.79 26.95
N SER A 229 0.01 12.07 28.05
CA SER A 229 -0.25 10.62 28.09
C SER A 229 -1.70 10.23 28.33
N VAL A 230 -2.49 10.97 29.10
CA VAL A 230 -3.82 10.50 29.53
C VAL A 230 -4.85 10.49 28.39
N CYS A 231 -5.05 11.62 27.70
CA CYS A 231 -5.95 11.70 26.54
C CYS A 231 -5.53 10.71 25.44
N ARG A 232 -4.22 10.61 25.17
CA ARG A 232 -3.68 9.67 24.18
C ARG A 232 -3.91 8.22 24.59
N GLN A 233 -3.63 7.84 25.84
CA GLN A 233 -3.83 6.49 26.36
C GLN A 233 -5.31 6.10 26.37
N ARG A 234 -6.22 6.98 26.83
CA ARG A 234 -7.66 6.74 26.82
C ARG A 234 -8.21 6.63 25.39
N THR A 235 -7.75 7.48 24.48
CA THR A 235 -8.08 7.38 23.06
C THR A 235 -7.56 6.08 22.44
N VAL A 236 -6.32 5.67 22.75
CA VAL A 236 -5.76 4.39 22.30
C VAL A 236 -6.58 3.22 22.84
N HIS A 237 -6.99 3.25 24.12
CA HIS A 237 -7.84 2.22 24.72
C HIS A 237 -9.21 2.15 24.04
N LEU A 238 -9.82 3.29 23.73
CA LEU A 238 -11.07 3.35 22.95
C LEU A 238 -10.88 2.76 21.55
N MET A 239 -9.83 3.17 20.83
CA MET A 239 -9.54 2.69 19.47
C MET A 239 -9.11 1.22 19.42
N ALA A 240 -8.55 0.68 20.49
CA ALA A 240 -8.22 -0.75 20.59
C ALA A 240 -9.47 -1.63 20.57
N ARG A 241 -10.63 -1.10 20.96
CA ARG A 241 -11.94 -1.77 20.83
C ARG A 241 -12.50 -1.69 19.41
N CYS A 242 -12.01 -0.72 18.62
CA CYS A 242 -12.34 -0.50 17.22
C CYS A 242 -11.42 -1.35 16.31
N SER A 243 -11.49 -2.67 16.45
CA SER A 243 -10.79 -3.61 15.56
C SER A 243 -11.79 -4.33 14.66
N LEU A 244 -11.52 -4.37 13.36
CA LEU A 244 -12.24 -5.28 12.47
C LEU A 244 -11.83 -6.72 12.81
N PRO A 245 -12.78 -7.65 13.01
CA PRO A 245 -12.43 -9.04 13.20
C PRO A 245 -11.69 -9.55 11.94
N TYR A 246 -10.74 -10.45 12.14
CA TYR A 246 -10.05 -11.12 11.05
C TYR A 246 -10.45 -12.60 11.03
N PRO A 247 -10.94 -13.13 9.88
CA PRO A 247 -11.13 -12.45 8.61
C PRO A 247 -12.25 -11.40 8.66
N VAL A 248 -12.12 -10.34 7.86
CA VAL A 248 -13.15 -9.29 7.75
C VAL A 248 -14.45 -9.91 7.22
N PRO A 249 -15.61 -9.68 7.85
CA PRO A 249 -16.89 -10.26 7.43
C PRO A 249 -17.23 -9.93 5.98
N LYS A 250 -17.73 -10.93 5.23
CA LYS A 250 -18.06 -10.76 3.79
C LYS A 250 -19.21 -9.78 3.59
N GLU A 251 -20.14 -9.74 4.55
CA GLU A 251 -21.28 -8.84 4.61
C GLU A 251 -20.81 -7.39 4.62
N PHE A 252 -19.73 -7.09 5.36
CA PHE A 252 -19.13 -5.76 5.41
C PHE A 252 -18.53 -5.36 4.06
N ILE A 253 -17.72 -6.24 3.47
CA ILE A 253 -17.13 -6.00 2.14
C ILE A 253 -18.22 -5.79 1.09
N SER A 254 -19.31 -6.57 1.17
CA SER A 254 -20.48 -6.44 0.30
C SER A 254 -21.20 -5.10 0.50
N LYS A 255 -21.40 -4.66 1.75
CA LYS A 255 -21.99 -3.36 2.08
C LYS A 255 -21.17 -2.23 1.49
N CYS A 256 -19.84 -2.21 1.69
CA CYS A 256 -18.96 -1.19 1.09
C CYS A 256 -19.05 -1.16 -0.43
N ARG A 257 -19.10 -2.33 -1.10
CA ARG A 257 -19.27 -2.40 -2.56
C ARG A 257 -20.61 -1.87 -3.05
N LYS A 258 -21.69 -2.09 -2.30
CA LYS A 258 -23.02 -1.53 -2.63
C LYS A 258 -23.02 -0.01 -2.50
N ILE A 259 -22.44 0.53 -1.42
CA ILE A 259 -22.31 1.98 -1.22
C ILE A 259 -21.44 2.60 -2.31
N ASP A 260 -20.34 1.93 -2.72
CA ASP A 260 -19.54 2.34 -3.88
C ASP A 260 -20.40 2.47 -5.15
N ALA A 261 -21.17 1.42 -5.47
CA ALA A 261 -22.03 1.41 -6.66
C ALA A 261 -23.11 2.49 -6.62
N TRP A 262 -23.74 2.72 -5.45
CA TRP A 262 -24.74 3.77 -5.27
C TRP A 262 -24.15 5.17 -5.39
N SER A 263 -22.95 5.38 -4.85
CA SER A 263 -22.19 6.63 -4.99
C SER A 263 -21.85 6.92 -6.45
N THR A 264 -21.49 5.90 -7.21
CA THR A 264 -21.24 6.02 -8.66
C THR A 264 -22.52 6.31 -9.44
N ALA A 265 -23.67 5.77 -9.00
CA ALA A 265 -24.98 5.99 -9.62
C ALA A 265 -25.64 7.31 -9.20
N GLY A 266 -25.04 8.11 -8.31
CA GLY A 266 -25.59 9.38 -7.85
C GLY A 266 -26.79 9.26 -6.91
N ILE A 267 -26.93 8.13 -6.19
CA ILE A 267 -28.05 7.89 -5.26
C ILE A 267 -27.65 8.41 -3.88
N GLU A 268 -27.89 9.70 -3.61
CA GLU A 268 -27.34 10.43 -2.45
C GLU A 268 -27.64 9.77 -1.09
N ASP A 269 -28.86 9.28 -0.89
CA ASP A 269 -29.35 8.67 0.36
C ASP A 269 -28.65 7.35 0.73
N LYS A 270 -27.95 6.74 -0.23
CA LYS A 270 -27.27 5.44 -0.08
C LYS A 270 -25.77 5.52 -0.40
N SER A 271 -25.29 6.71 -0.71
CA SER A 271 -23.90 6.96 -1.07
C SER A 271 -23.00 7.09 0.16
N TRP A 272 -21.69 7.18 -0.06
CA TRP A 272 -20.77 7.54 1.01
C TRP A 272 -21.09 8.95 1.53
N PRO A 273 -21.14 9.15 2.86
CA PRO A 273 -21.45 10.45 3.42
C PRO A 273 -20.30 11.43 3.14
N SER A 274 -20.65 12.68 2.88
CA SER A 274 -19.69 13.77 2.76
C SER A 274 -19.01 14.11 4.10
N SER A 275 -19.64 13.74 5.22
CA SER A 275 -19.10 13.93 6.57
C SER A 275 -19.25 12.68 7.44
N PHE A 276 -18.15 12.25 8.05
CA PHE A 276 -18.10 11.20 9.05
C PHE A 276 -18.08 11.84 10.45
N ILE A 277 -19.17 11.65 11.20
CA ILE A 277 -19.35 12.16 12.57
C ILE A 277 -19.59 11.00 13.54
N PRO A 278 -18.98 10.98 14.74
CA PRO A 278 -19.27 9.96 15.75
C PRO A 278 -20.73 10.05 16.22
N SER A 279 -21.46 8.94 16.16
CA SER A 279 -22.88 8.88 16.53
C SER A 279 -23.12 8.94 18.04
N GLN A 280 -22.11 8.61 18.85
CA GLN A 280 -22.22 8.57 20.31
C GLN A 280 -22.44 9.97 20.90
N GLU A 281 -23.29 10.07 21.91
CA GLU A 281 -23.51 11.29 22.71
C GLU A 281 -22.79 11.24 24.07
N SER A 282 -22.45 10.05 24.54
CA SER A 282 -21.76 9.81 25.82
C SER A 282 -20.47 9.04 25.61
N CYS A 283 -19.47 9.33 26.44
CA CYS A 283 -18.17 8.70 26.39
C CYS A 283 -18.25 7.23 26.83
N GLU A 284 -17.88 6.31 25.95
CA GLU A 284 -17.87 4.86 26.21
C GLU A 284 -16.92 4.42 27.33
N LEU A 285 -16.04 5.30 27.82
CA LEU A 285 -15.12 4.99 28.92
C LEU A 285 -15.62 5.44 30.28
N CYS A 286 -16.30 6.59 30.36
CA CYS A 286 -16.68 7.20 31.65
C CYS A 286 -18.14 7.67 31.71
N GLY A 287 -18.93 7.44 30.67
CA GLY A 287 -20.34 7.82 30.58
C GLY A 287 -20.62 9.32 30.43
N SER A 288 -19.61 10.18 30.58
CA SER A 288 -19.78 11.64 30.54
C SER A 288 -20.14 12.13 29.12
N GLN A 289 -20.85 13.26 29.05
CA GLN A 289 -21.29 13.84 27.78
C GLN A 289 -20.10 14.17 26.86
N LEU A 290 -20.28 13.90 25.58
CA LEU A 290 -19.34 14.27 24.53
C LEU A 290 -19.54 15.73 24.08
N SER A 291 -18.48 16.30 23.51
CA SER A 291 -18.54 17.62 22.86
C SER A 291 -19.36 17.55 21.57
N LEU A 292 -19.77 18.73 21.09
CA LEU A 292 -20.22 18.85 19.71
C LEU A 292 -19.11 18.36 18.75
N PRO A 293 -19.48 17.86 17.56
CA PRO A 293 -18.52 17.49 16.52
C PRO A 293 -17.58 18.65 16.21
N LYS A 294 -16.29 18.35 16.16
CA LYS A 294 -15.26 19.32 15.78
C LYS A 294 -14.13 18.66 15.00
N THR A 295 -13.31 19.47 14.35
CA THR A 295 -12.11 18.98 13.68
C THR A 295 -11.13 18.42 14.70
N LYS A 296 -10.42 17.36 14.31
CA LYS A 296 -9.36 16.79 15.14
C LYS A 296 -8.27 17.85 15.34
N PRO A 297 -7.74 18.03 16.57
CA PRO A 297 -6.62 18.94 16.80
C PRO A 297 -5.46 18.64 15.84
N GLY A 298 -4.97 19.68 15.14
CA GLY A 298 -3.92 19.55 14.12
C GLY A 298 -4.40 19.04 12.75
N SER A 299 -5.70 19.04 12.47
CA SER A 299 -6.29 18.73 11.17
C SER A 299 -7.37 19.74 10.82
N ASP A 300 -7.53 20.02 9.54
CA ASP A 300 -8.65 20.80 8.97
C ASP A 300 -9.94 19.97 8.82
N GLY A 301 -9.91 18.71 9.28
CA GLY A 301 -11.02 17.78 9.21
C GLY A 301 -11.24 17.17 7.84
N LYS A 302 -10.36 17.38 6.84
CA LYS A 302 -10.51 16.76 5.52
C LYS A 302 -9.72 15.45 5.43
N ALA A 303 -10.28 14.46 4.76
CA ALA A 303 -9.63 13.20 4.45
C ALA A 303 -10.03 12.72 3.05
N PHE A 304 -9.20 11.86 2.45
CA PHE A 304 -9.63 11.07 1.30
C PHE A 304 -10.31 9.81 1.79
N LEU A 305 -11.54 9.59 1.38
CA LEU A 305 -12.15 8.28 1.40
C LEU A 305 -11.54 7.46 0.26
N MET A 306 -11.02 6.28 0.61
CA MET A 306 -10.40 5.36 -0.34
C MET A 306 -11.18 4.05 -0.37
N THR A 307 -11.99 3.88 -1.40
CA THR A 307 -12.74 2.65 -1.66
C THR A 307 -12.39 2.06 -3.02
N HIS A 308 -13.10 1.02 -3.46
CA HIS A 308 -12.81 0.37 -4.73
C HIS A 308 -13.12 1.28 -5.92
N GLN A 309 -14.19 2.06 -5.84
CA GLN A 309 -14.64 2.95 -6.91
C GLN A 309 -14.34 4.43 -6.65
N HIS A 310 -14.08 4.82 -5.39
CA HIS A 310 -13.88 6.21 -4.99
C HIS A 310 -12.55 6.34 -4.24
N MET A 311 -11.46 6.58 -4.98
CA MET A 311 -10.10 6.65 -4.40
C MET A 311 -9.67 8.05 -3.96
N PHE A 312 -10.37 9.09 -4.42
CA PHE A 312 -10.04 10.50 -4.18
C PHE A 312 -11.24 11.31 -3.68
N LEU A 313 -12.30 10.65 -3.20
CA LEU A 313 -13.45 11.36 -2.68
C LEU A 313 -13.04 12.10 -1.40
N VAL A 314 -13.08 13.43 -1.43
CA VAL A 314 -12.78 14.26 -0.26
C VAL A 314 -13.98 14.25 0.66
N VAL A 315 -13.75 13.86 1.90
CA VAL A 315 -14.77 13.79 2.95
C VAL A 315 -14.31 14.56 4.18
N GLN A 316 -15.27 15.03 4.96
CA GLN A 316 -15.01 15.62 6.26
C GLN A 316 -15.02 14.54 7.34
N VAL A 317 -14.03 14.52 8.23
CA VAL A 317 -13.92 13.60 9.36
C VAL A 317 -13.85 14.43 10.64
N LEU A 318 -14.91 14.32 11.44
CA LEU A 318 -15.04 15.02 12.71
C LEU A 318 -14.81 14.07 13.89
N VAL A 319 -14.50 14.65 15.04
CA VAL A 319 -14.33 13.95 16.31
C VAL A 319 -15.19 14.59 17.39
N LYS A 320 -15.56 13.80 18.38
CA LYS A 320 -16.17 14.29 19.62
C LYS A 320 -15.21 14.02 20.78
N LEU A 321 -15.00 14.99 21.68
CA LEU A 321 -14.16 14.82 22.87
C LEU A 321 -15.01 14.63 24.11
N CYS A 322 -14.58 13.76 25.02
CA CYS A 322 -15.19 13.67 26.34
C CYS A 322 -15.01 14.98 27.11
N LYS A 323 -16.11 15.55 27.63
CA LYS A 323 -16.09 16.79 28.43
C LYS A 323 -15.51 16.59 29.83
N ASN A 324 -15.37 15.35 30.30
CA ASN A 324 -14.74 15.08 31.59
C ASN A 324 -13.23 15.42 31.51
N PRO A 325 -12.74 16.38 32.32
CA PRO A 325 -11.35 16.83 32.29
C PRO A 325 -10.34 15.73 32.66
N GLU A 326 -10.77 14.67 33.36
CA GLU A 326 -9.91 13.53 33.68
C GLU A 326 -9.84 12.46 32.58
N CYS A 327 -10.85 12.42 31.70
CA CYS A 327 -10.95 11.42 30.63
C CYS A 327 -10.42 11.96 29.30
N GLN A 328 -11.00 13.07 28.83
CA GLN A 328 -10.66 13.76 27.58
C GLN A 328 -10.54 12.84 26.34
N ALA A 329 -11.15 11.65 26.35
CA ALA A 329 -11.04 10.68 25.28
C ALA A 329 -11.63 11.23 23.96
N MET A 330 -10.95 10.96 22.85
CA MET A 330 -11.39 11.38 21.52
C MET A 330 -12.12 10.24 20.81
N HIS A 331 -13.43 10.41 20.64
CA HIS A 331 -14.29 9.53 19.85
C HIS A 331 -14.15 9.89 18.37
N ARG A 332 -13.93 8.86 17.54
CA ARG A 332 -13.87 8.96 16.08
C ARG A 332 -14.94 8.07 15.50
N VAL A 333 -15.27 8.31 14.23
CA VAL A 333 -16.21 7.46 13.52
C VAL A 333 -15.67 6.05 13.43
N TRP A 334 -16.50 5.11 13.82
CA TRP A 334 -16.29 3.71 13.56
C TRP A 334 -17.28 3.29 12.48
N PRO A 335 -16.84 2.85 11.30
CA PRO A 335 -17.73 2.53 10.18
C PRO A 335 -18.63 1.30 10.41
N LEU A 336 -18.60 0.69 11.61
CA LEU A 336 -19.47 -0.40 12.04
C LEU A 336 -20.43 -0.03 13.19
N SER A 337 -20.42 1.19 13.71
CA SER A 337 -21.53 1.60 14.60
C SER A 337 -22.78 1.76 13.73
N ASP A 338 -23.88 1.14 14.16
CA ASP A 338 -25.16 1.06 13.43
C ASP A 338 -25.62 2.38 12.81
#